data_AF-A0A855Y7A5-F1
#
_entry.id   AF-A0A855Y7A5-F1
#
_cell.length_a   1.000
_cell.length_b   1.000
_cell.length_c   1.000
_cell.angle_alpha   90.00
_cell.angle_beta   90.00
_cell.angle_gamma   90.00
#
_symmetry.space_group_name_H-M   'P 1'
#
loop_
_entity.id
_entity.type
_entity.pdbx_description
1 polymer ?
#
loop_
_entity_poly.entity_id
_entity_poly.type
_entity_poly.pdbx_seq_one_letter_code
_entity_poly.pdbx_strand_id
1 'polypeptide(L)'
;MANTATINLITGDVYGLYVNGKYIVGDTFSRVDAVKQRLNYIFADSNRDLDFITPSYENGQYVISCPRVRRNVGQVTYLYDTNGSDGWKQHPSKLYEPTHWSNTGSSTTQTAIMTASGPVPWHNALLTANQIRAAVNPNFASAAGHNPLRALVAPTNTSASVQSVISSSARCDFYGHPCQGTAAGTTSPSCSGYSDLSAYQNISNVTAGNGEVLHPVDLTCAMTSTNNWGSTYRNKYIRVTNLSNNQSIVVRVTDTAPANRGVELTYRAWVGIGKPSGANSVKIELMS
;
A
#
# COMPACT_ATOMS: atom_id res chain seq x y z
N MET A 1 -25.04 2.21 3.91
CA MET A 1 -25.00 3.64 4.26
C MET A 1 -23.80 4.25 3.57
N ALA A 2 -23.93 5.45 3.00
CA ALA A 2 -22.80 6.14 2.40
C ALA A 2 -21.81 6.57 3.48
N ASN A 3 -20.51 6.42 3.22
CA ASN A 3 -19.46 6.90 4.10
C ASN A 3 -19.38 8.43 4.04
N THR A 4 -19.06 9.06 5.17
CA THR A 4 -18.94 10.51 5.28
C THR A 4 -17.81 10.90 6.21
N ALA A 5 -17.03 11.90 5.79
CA ALA A 5 -16.04 12.58 6.62
C ALA A 5 -16.55 13.96 7.03
N THR A 6 -16.41 14.28 8.33
CA THR A 6 -16.81 15.55 8.93
C THR A 6 -15.69 16.14 9.79
N ILE A 7 -15.82 17.41 10.17
CA ILE A 7 -14.87 18.12 11.03
C ILE A 7 -15.63 18.68 12.22
N ASN A 8 -15.07 18.51 13.42
CA ASN A 8 -15.54 19.18 14.62
C ASN A 8 -14.38 19.89 15.30
N LEU A 9 -14.66 21.01 15.97
CA LEU A 9 -13.69 21.65 16.84
C LEU A 9 -13.47 20.77 18.09
N ILE A 10 -12.21 20.49 18.44
CA ILE A 10 -11.86 19.73 19.65
C ILE A 10 -11.56 20.69 20.80
N THR A 11 -10.55 21.54 20.61
CA THR A 11 -10.08 22.49 21.61
C THR A 11 -9.16 23.53 20.98
N GLY A 12 -9.25 24.79 21.41
CA GLY A 12 -8.44 25.89 20.88
C GLY A 12 -8.56 25.99 19.35
N ASP A 13 -7.43 25.89 18.64
CA ASP A 13 -7.36 25.87 17.17
C ASP A 13 -7.17 24.45 16.57
N VAL A 14 -7.43 23.41 17.38
CA VAL A 14 -7.33 22.01 16.97
C VAL A 14 -8.69 21.48 16.58
N TYR A 15 -8.79 21.04 15.33
CA TYR A 15 -9.98 20.45 14.74
C TYR A 15 -9.77 18.96 14.53
N GLY A 16 -10.80 18.16 14.81
CA GLY A 16 -10.83 16.72 14.60
C GLY A 16 -11.49 16.35 13.29
N LEU A 17 -10.85 15.44 12.55
CA LEU A 17 -11.44 14.72 11.44
C LEU A 17 -12.17 13.48 11.96
N TYR A 18 -13.43 13.31 11.55
CA TYR A 18 -14.26 12.17 11.89
C TYR A 18 -14.73 11.46 10.63
N VAL A 19 -14.75 10.13 10.63
CA VAL A 19 -15.34 9.30 9.58
C VAL A 19 -16.47 8.50 10.19
N ASN A 20 -17.70 8.64 9.65
CA ASN A 20 -18.90 8.03 10.20
C ASN A 20 -19.05 8.21 11.73
N GLY A 21 -18.70 9.41 12.23
CA GLY A 21 -18.74 9.75 13.65
C GLY A 21 -17.57 9.25 14.49
N LYS A 22 -16.63 8.46 13.94
CA LYS A 22 -15.42 8.01 14.66
C LYS A 22 -14.26 8.97 14.43
N TYR A 23 -13.58 9.34 15.50
CA TYR A 23 -12.39 10.21 15.44
C TYR A 23 -11.23 9.51 14.73
N ILE A 24 -10.55 10.23 13.83
CA ILE A 24 -9.38 9.75 13.08
C ILE A 24 -8.12 10.51 13.51
N VAL A 25 -8.07 11.82 13.28
CA VAL A 25 -6.88 12.66 13.53
C VAL A 25 -7.29 14.08 13.86
N GLY A 26 -6.44 14.79 14.61
CA GLY A 26 -6.62 16.20 14.95
C GLY A 26 -5.49 17.05 14.39
N ASP A 27 -5.81 18.20 13.81
CA ASP A 27 -4.85 19.15 13.23
C ASP A 27 -5.50 20.54 13.08
N THR A 28 -4.79 21.50 12.49
CA THR A 28 -5.33 22.77 12.03
C THR A 28 -6.52 22.59 11.07
N PHE A 29 -7.47 23.53 11.11
CA PHE A 29 -8.67 23.50 10.26
C PHE A 29 -8.36 23.23 8.78
N SER A 30 -7.39 23.99 8.22
CA SER A 30 -7.04 23.86 6.79
C SER A 30 -6.56 22.46 6.42
N ARG A 31 -5.77 21.82 7.29
CA ARG A 31 -5.28 20.45 7.04
C ARG A 31 -6.41 19.45 7.14
N VAL A 32 -7.23 19.48 8.20
CA VAL A 32 -8.35 18.54 8.33
C VAL A 32 -9.42 18.76 7.26
N ASP A 33 -9.63 19.99 6.79
CA ASP A 33 -10.57 20.28 5.70
C ASP A 33 -10.13 19.68 4.38
N ALA A 34 -8.85 19.81 4.02
CA ALA A 34 -8.31 19.14 2.84
C ALA A 34 -8.45 17.61 2.91
N VAL A 35 -8.19 16.99 4.08
CA VAL A 35 -8.33 15.54 4.25
C VAL A 35 -9.80 15.10 4.20
N LYS A 36 -10.71 15.86 4.83
CA LYS A 36 -12.16 15.63 4.76
C LYS A 36 -12.64 15.62 3.30
N GLN A 37 -12.25 16.62 2.51
CA GLN A 37 -12.66 16.73 1.12
C GLN A 37 -12.19 15.51 0.30
N ARG A 38 -10.91 15.13 0.43
CA ARG A 38 -10.36 13.95 -0.27
C ARG A 38 -11.07 12.65 0.09
N LEU A 39 -11.36 12.44 1.38
CA LEU A 39 -12.10 11.27 1.84
C LEU A 39 -13.52 11.26 1.25
N ASN A 40 -14.21 12.38 1.25
CA ASN A 40 -15.55 12.46 0.67
C ASN A 40 -15.54 12.24 -0.86
N TYR A 41 -14.47 12.61 -1.58
CA TYR A 41 -14.32 12.25 -3.00
C TYR A 41 -14.12 10.74 -3.20
N ILE A 42 -13.34 10.09 -2.33
CA ILE A 42 -13.17 8.63 -2.36
C ILE A 42 -14.50 7.93 -2.04
N PHE A 43 -15.23 8.42 -1.03
CA PHE A 43 -16.51 7.83 -0.59
C PHE A 43 -17.66 8.04 -1.58
N ALA A 44 -17.58 9.08 -2.42
CA ALA A 44 -18.55 9.29 -3.50
C ALA A 44 -18.45 8.23 -4.62
N ASP A 45 -17.31 7.55 -4.75
CA ASP A 45 -17.15 6.42 -5.68
C ASP A 45 -17.68 5.13 -5.04
N SER A 46 -18.96 4.85 -5.25
CA SER A 46 -19.63 3.65 -4.72
C SER A 46 -19.07 2.32 -5.23
N ASN A 47 -18.25 2.35 -6.29
CA ASN A 47 -17.60 1.17 -6.83
C ASN A 47 -16.16 1.00 -6.31
N ARG A 48 -15.64 1.96 -5.54
CA ARG A 48 -14.30 1.92 -4.96
C ARG A 48 -14.20 0.84 -3.89
N ASP A 49 -13.15 0.03 -3.97
CA ASP A 49 -12.83 -0.93 -2.92
C ASP A 49 -12.06 -0.23 -1.79
N LEU A 50 -12.73 -0.09 -0.65
CA LEU A 50 -12.16 0.55 0.52
C LEU A 50 -11.21 -0.37 1.31
N ASP A 51 -11.13 -1.66 0.95
CA ASP A 51 -10.14 -2.61 1.49
C ASP A 51 -8.71 -2.24 1.09
N PHE A 52 -8.54 -1.29 0.17
CA PHE A 52 -7.24 -0.80 -0.27
C PHE A 52 -6.83 0.54 0.33
N ILE A 53 -7.54 1.00 1.37
CA ILE A 53 -7.04 2.09 2.21
C ILE A 53 -5.77 1.59 2.91
N THR A 54 -4.62 2.12 2.51
CA THR A 54 -3.31 1.57 2.87
C THR A 54 -2.23 2.66 2.99
N PRO A 55 -1.19 2.43 3.82
CA PRO A 55 0.01 3.25 3.79
C PRO A 55 0.71 3.16 2.44
N SER A 56 1.32 4.26 2.02
CA SER A 56 2.06 4.34 0.76
C SER A 56 3.23 5.33 0.89
N TYR A 57 3.91 5.57 -0.22
CA TYR A 57 5.01 6.51 -0.33
C TYR A 57 4.92 7.29 -1.63
N GLU A 58 4.98 8.62 -1.53
CA GLU A 58 4.90 9.51 -2.69
C GLU A 58 5.75 10.76 -2.42
N ASN A 59 6.52 11.22 -3.41
CA ASN A 59 7.28 12.49 -3.34
C ASN A 59 8.13 12.65 -2.07
N GLY A 60 8.78 11.57 -1.62
CA GLY A 60 9.64 11.61 -0.43
C GLY A 60 8.88 11.53 0.90
N GLN A 61 7.57 11.29 0.88
CA GLN A 61 6.71 11.32 2.06
C GLN A 61 5.93 10.02 2.23
N TYR A 62 5.73 9.61 3.48
CA TYR A 62 4.78 8.55 3.82
C TYR A 62 3.37 9.11 3.81
N VAL A 63 2.47 8.42 3.12
CA VAL A 63 1.11 8.90 2.90
C VAL A 63 0.11 7.79 3.21
N ILE A 64 -1.13 8.16 3.47
CA ILE A 64 -2.26 7.24 3.43
C ILE A 64 -2.93 7.44 2.07
N SER A 65 -3.22 6.33 1.39
CA SER A 65 -3.83 6.34 0.08
C SER A 65 -4.95 5.30 0.00
N CYS A 66 -5.83 5.47 -0.97
CA CYS A 66 -6.74 4.45 -1.44
C CYS A 66 -6.55 4.45 -2.96
N PRO A 67 -5.96 3.42 -3.60
CA PRO A 67 -5.91 3.31 -5.04
C PRO A 67 -7.31 3.00 -5.61
N ARG A 68 -7.56 3.32 -6.90
CA ARG A 68 -8.81 3.19 -7.68
C ARG A 68 -9.11 1.74 -8.05
N VAL A 69 -8.97 0.87 -7.07
CA VAL A 69 -9.47 -0.49 -7.11
C VAL A 69 -10.98 -0.45 -7.13
N ARG A 70 -11.61 -1.17 -8.05
CA ARG A 70 -13.06 -1.20 -8.19
C ARG A 70 -13.59 -2.63 -8.32
N ARG A 71 -14.86 -2.83 -7.97
CA ARG A 71 -15.55 -4.11 -8.19
C ARG A 71 -15.76 -4.36 -9.70
N ASN A 72 -15.62 -5.61 -10.12
CA ASN A 72 -15.78 -6.09 -11.51
C ASN A 72 -17.18 -5.92 -12.14
N VAL A 73 -18.15 -5.31 -11.46
CA VAL A 73 -19.50 -5.13 -12.03
C VAL A 73 -19.49 -3.94 -12.98
N GLY A 74 -19.29 -4.22 -14.27
CA GLY A 74 -19.34 -3.22 -15.35
C GLY A 74 -18.19 -2.19 -15.34
N GLN A 75 -17.18 -2.39 -14.49
CA GLN A 75 -15.99 -1.54 -14.43
C GLN A 75 -14.72 -2.37 -14.32
N VAL A 76 -13.69 -1.91 -15.03
CA VAL A 76 -12.37 -2.55 -15.17
C VAL A 76 -11.62 -2.57 -13.82
N THR A 77 -11.38 -3.76 -13.26
CA THR A 77 -10.46 -4.01 -12.13
C THR A 77 -9.15 -4.65 -12.61
N TYR A 78 -8.13 -4.75 -11.74
CA TYR A 78 -6.84 -5.41 -12.03
C TYR A 78 -6.75 -6.83 -11.41
N LEU A 79 -7.86 -7.33 -10.89
CA LEU A 79 -7.97 -8.69 -10.36
C LEU A 79 -8.32 -9.63 -11.49
N TYR A 80 -7.65 -10.77 -11.53
CA TYR A 80 -7.98 -11.84 -12.46
C TYR A 80 -9.41 -12.34 -12.23
N ASP A 81 -10.25 -12.30 -13.26
CA ASP A 81 -11.60 -12.87 -13.22
C ASP A 81 -11.54 -14.35 -13.62
N THR A 82 -11.57 -15.24 -12.62
CA THR A 82 -11.59 -16.69 -12.84
C THR A 82 -12.95 -17.22 -13.32
N ASN A 83 -14.01 -16.39 -13.29
CA ASN A 83 -15.40 -16.83 -13.43
C ASN A 83 -16.00 -16.57 -14.82
N GLY A 84 -15.21 -16.19 -15.82
CA GLY A 84 -15.68 -15.89 -17.17
C GLY A 84 -14.98 -16.70 -18.26
N SER A 85 -15.71 -16.94 -19.36
CA SER A 85 -15.22 -17.40 -20.67
C SER A 85 -14.15 -16.49 -21.29
N ASP A 86 -13.86 -15.35 -20.66
CA ASP A 86 -13.18 -14.23 -21.30
C ASP A 86 -11.67 -14.14 -20.96
N GLY A 87 -11.13 -15.11 -20.21
CA GLY A 87 -9.70 -15.26 -19.99
C GLY A 87 -8.95 -13.96 -19.64
N TRP A 88 -7.70 -13.88 -20.08
CA TRP A 88 -6.82 -12.71 -19.90
C TRP A 88 -7.38 -11.46 -20.57
N LYS A 89 -8.21 -10.66 -19.89
CA LYS A 89 -8.51 -9.31 -20.36
C LYS A 89 -7.33 -8.40 -20.04
N GLN A 90 -6.67 -7.89 -21.08
CA GLN A 90 -5.73 -6.78 -20.94
C GLN A 90 -6.52 -5.57 -20.42
N HIS A 91 -6.11 -5.06 -19.26
CA HIS A 91 -6.76 -3.92 -18.63
C HIS A 91 -5.84 -2.69 -18.73
N PRO A 92 -6.38 -1.51 -19.10
CA PRO A 92 -5.60 -0.27 -19.17
C PRO A 92 -4.92 0.04 -17.84
N SER A 93 -3.80 0.75 -17.90
CA SER A 93 -2.83 0.96 -16.82
C SER A 93 -3.41 1.45 -15.48
N LYS A 94 -3.90 0.54 -14.63
CA LYS A 94 -4.55 0.86 -13.35
C LYS A 94 -3.84 0.32 -12.12
N LEU A 95 -2.97 -0.68 -12.26
CA LEU A 95 -2.28 -1.31 -11.13
C LEU A 95 -1.20 -0.40 -10.51
N TYR A 96 -0.58 0.47 -11.33
CA TYR A 96 0.50 1.39 -10.95
C TYR A 96 0.10 2.86 -11.04
N GLU A 97 -1.18 3.16 -10.92
CA GLU A 97 -1.68 4.51 -11.10
C GLU A 97 -0.98 5.54 -10.19
N PRO A 98 -0.75 6.77 -10.67
CA PRO A 98 -0.21 7.87 -9.88
C PRO A 98 -1.00 8.17 -8.61
N THR A 99 -0.30 8.66 -7.59
CA THR A 99 -0.94 9.26 -6.42
C THR A 99 -1.47 10.64 -6.79
N HIS A 100 -2.77 10.87 -6.70
CA HIS A 100 -3.43 12.12 -7.05
C HIS A 100 -3.92 12.85 -5.80
N TRP A 101 -3.59 14.14 -5.74
CA TRP A 101 -3.97 15.07 -4.67
C TRP A 101 -4.88 16.15 -5.23
N SER A 102 -6.18 16.04 -5.00
CA SER A 102 -7.17 17.07 -5.31
C SER A 102 -7.78 17.60 -4.02
N ASN A 103 -7.67 18.91 -3.84
CA ASN A 103 -8.28 19.66 -2.74
C ASN A 103 -9.39 20.60 -3.26
N THR A 104 -9.79 20.44 -4.52
CA THR A 104 -10.69 21.35 -5.21
C THR A 104 -11.55 20.59 -6.22
N GLY A 105 -12.87 20.77 -6.14
CA GLY A 105 -13.85 20.18 -7.06
C GLY A 105 -14.07 18.67 -6.89
N SER A 106 -15.04 18.08 -7.60
CA SER A 106 -15.27 16.63 -7.57
C SER A 106 -14.19 15.90 -8.37
N SER A 107 -13.16 15.35 -7.72
CA SER A 107 -12.12 14.59 -8.41
C SER A 107 -12.38 13.08 -8.34
N THR A 108 -12.81 12.50 -9.47
CA THR A 108 -12.96 11.04 -9.62
C THR A 108 -11.61 10.29 -9.67
N THR A 109 -10.49 11.03 -9.70
CA THR A 109 -9.13 10.49 -9.73
C THR A 109 -8.46 10.52 -8.36
N GLN A 110 -9.12 11.01 -7.31
CA GLN A 110 -8.55 11.09 -5.96
C GLN A 110 -8.04 9.72 -5.46
N THR A 111 -6.78 9.67 -5.02
CA THR A 111 -6.18 8.49 -4.38
C THR A 111 -5.46 8.80 -3.07
N ALA A 112 -4.83 9.97 -2.94
CA ALA A 112 -4.24 10.37 -1.66
C ALA A 112 -5.31 10.68 -0.61
N ILE A 113 -5.03 10.41 0.66
CA ILE A 113 -5.88 10.84 1.77
C ILE A 113 -5.14 11.94 2.52
N MET A 114 -3.95 11.62 3.04
CA MET A 114 -3.14 12.57 3.79
C MET A 114 -1.68 12.13 3.87
N THR A 115 -0.79 13.08 4.17
CA THR A 115 0.60 12.81 4.50
C THR A 115 0.70 12.49 5.99
N ALA A 116 1.38 11.39 6.32
CA ALA A 116 1.73 11.06 7.68
C ALA A 116 2.94 11.90 8.14
N SER A 117 2.92 12.32 9.41
CA SER A 117 3.96 13.18 10.00
C SER A 117 4.41 12.63 11.35
N GLY A 118 5.47 13.21 11.91
CA GLY A 118 6.07 12.77 13.17
C GLY A 118 7.36 11.95 12.97
N PRO A 119 7.94 11.42 14.05
CA PRO A 119 9.25 10.76 14.02
C PRO A 119 9.24 9.38 13.35
N VAL A 120 8.07 8.72 13.31
CA VAL A 120 7.87 7.37 12.75
C VAL A 120 6.72 7.39 11.71
N PRO A 121 6.87 8.19 10.64
CA PRO A 121 5.75 8.50 9.74
C PRO A 121 5.18 7.28 9.00
N TRP A 122 5.97 6.24 8.75
CA TRP A 122 5.48 4.95 8.21
C TRP A 122 4.51 4.24 9.16
N HIS A 123 4.77 4.31 10.47
CA HIS A 123 3.93 3.69 11.48
C HIS A 123 2.66 4.50 11.69
N ASN A 124 2.78 5.83 11.75
CA ASN A 124 1.64 6.72 11.84
C ASN A 124 0.70 6.57 10.62
N ALA A 125 1.26 6.39 9.42
CA ALA A 125 0.46 6.09 8.23
C ALA A 125 -0.37 4.80 8.39
N LEU A 126 0.22 3.75 8.96
CA LEU A 126 -0.47 2.48 9.23
C LEU A 126 -1.58 2.61 10.25
N LEU A 127 -1.31 3.28 11.38
CA LEU A 127 -2.31 3.49 12.43
C LEU A 127 -3.50 4.30 11.89
N THR A 128 -3.24 5.40 11.18
CA THR A 128 -4.29 6.22 10.60
C THR A 128 -5.08 5.47 9.52
N ALA A 129 -4.41 4.68 8.67
CA ALA A 129 -5.10 3.82 7.71
C ALA A 129 -6.05 2.85 8.42
N ASN A 130 -5.60 2.19 9.50
CA ASN A 130 -6.43 1.30 10.30
C ASN A 130 -7.60 2.00 10.99
N GLN A 131 -7.41 3.22 11.51
CA GLN A 131 -8.50 4.01 12.08
C GLN A 131 -9.58 4.31 11.04
N ILE A 132 -9.18 4.69 9.81
CA ILE A 132 -10.13 4.92 8.72
C ILE A 132 -10.83 3.61 8.34
N ARG A 133 -10.07 2.50 8.15
CA ARG A 133 -10.63 1.18 7.83
C ARG A 133 -11.66 0.71 8.85
N ALA A 134 -11.42 0.96 10.14
CA ALA A 134 -12.34 0.63 11.22
C ALA A 134 -13.57 1.55 11.29
N ALA A 135 -13.53 2.73 10.66
CA ALA A 135 -14.60 3.71 10.65
C ALA A 135 -15.52 3.60 9.43
N VAL A 136 -15.01 3.15 8.29
CA VAL A 136 -15.80 3.02 7.06
C VAL A 136 -16.69 1.79 7.07
N ASN A 137 -17.82 1.90 6.39
CA ASN A 137 -18.62 0.78 5.93
C ASN A 137 -18.13 0.38 4.54
N PRO A 138 -17.72 -0.87 4.30
CA PRO A 138 -17.23 -1.24 2.99
C PRO A 138 -18.36 -1.22 1.96
N ASN A 139 -18.05 -0.80 0.73
CA ASN A 139 -19.03 -0.72 -0.37
C ASN A 139 -19.51 -2.13 -0.81
N PHE A 140 -18.68 -3.15 -0.59
CA PHE A 140 -18.92 -4.56 -0.87
C PHE A 140 -18.06 -5.40 0.10
N ALA A 141 -18.24 -6.73 0.12
CA ALA A 141 -17.35 -7.58 0.90
C ALA A 141 -15.90 -7.33 0.49
N SER A 142 -14.99 -7.32 1.48
CA SER A 142 -13.56 -7.11 1.26
C SER A 142 -13.01 -8.14 0.26
N ALA A 143 -11.83 -7.89 -0.33
CA ALA A 143 -11.26 -8.80 -1.32
C ALA A 143 -10.96 -10.21 -0.75
N ALA A 144 -10.87 -10.33 0.58
CA ALA A 144 -10.77 -11.59 1.32
C ALA A 144 -12.13 -12.10 1.88
N GLY A 145 -13.25 -11.48 1.48
CA GLY A 145 -14.60 -11.86 1.90
C GLY A 145 -15.03 -11.30 3.27
N HIS A 146 -14.29 -10.37 3.86
CA HIS A 146 -14.58 -9.86 5.20
C HIS A 146 -15.57 -8.69 5.21
N ASN A 147 -16.37 -8.60 6.27
CA ASN A 147 -17.18 -7.42 6.62
C ASN A 147 -17.40 -7.42 8.15
N PRO A 148 -16.82 -6.49 8.93
CA PRO A 148 -16.14 -5.24 8.53
C PRO A 148 -14.75 -5.44 7.90
N LEU A 149 -14.14 -4.36 7.39
CA LEU A 149 -12.77 -4.38 6.86
C LEU A 149 -11.78 -4.84 7.93
N ARG A 150 -10.86 -5.73 7.55
CA ARG A 150 -9.80 -6.20 8.44
C ARG A 150 -8.75 -5.11 8.66
N ALA A 151 -8.28 -4.93 9.89
CA ALA A 151 -7.14 -4.08 10.16
C ALA A 151 -5.85 -4.68 9.59
N LEU A 152 -4.99 -3.83 9.05
CA LEU A 152 -3.62 -4.18 8.71
C LEU A 152 -2.83 -4.42 10.01
N VAL A 153 -2.07 -5.50 10.07
CA VAL A 153 -1.17 -5.90 11.15
C VAL A 153 -0.15 -4.80 11.40
N ALA A 154 -0.23 -4.24 12.61
CA ALA A 154 0.73 -3.28 13.15
C ALA A 154 1.97 -4.00 13.70
N PRO A 155 3.18 -3.75 13.15
CA PRO A 155 4.42 -4.24 13.74
C PRO A 155 4.67 -3.66 15.13
N THR A 156 5.42 -4.39 15.94
CA THR A 156 5.82 -3.95 17.30
C THR A 156 7.13 -3.17 17.31
N ASN A 157 8.00 -3.34 16.30
CA ASN A 157 9.29 -2.68 16.18
C ASN A 157 9.16 -1.29 15.53
N THR A 158 8.54 -0.37 16.28
CA THR A 158 8.03 0.90 15.78
C THR A 158 9.04 2.05 15.84
N SER A 159 10.23 1.85 16.41
CA SER A 159 11.24 2.89 16.60
C SER A 159 11.83 3.40 15.28
N ALA A 160 12.28 4.65 15.30
CA ALA A 160 13.06 5.24 14.20
C ALA A 160 14.53 4.74 14.17
N SER A 161 14.98 4.09 15.24
CA SER A 161 16.34 3.55 15.36
C SER A 161 16.48 2.18 14.70
N VAL A 162 17.67 1.92 14.16
CA VAL A 162 18.05 0.61 13.63
C VAL A 162 18.44 -0.30 14.79
N GLN A 163 17.82 -1.48 14.87
CA GLN A 163 18.18 -2.53 15.83
C GLN A 163 19.41 -3.29 15.36
N SER A 164 19.42 -3.71 14.09
CA SER A 164 20.48 -4.52 13.51
C SER A 164 20.50 -4.41 11.99
N VAL A 165 21.64 -4.72 11.38
CA VAL A 165 21.78 -4.87 9.93
C VAL A 165 21.41 -6.32 9.58
N ILE A 166 20.37 -6.51 8.77
CA ILE A 166 19.99 -7.84 8.25
C ILE A 166 20.94 -8.21 7.12
N SER A 167 21.23 -7.26 6.22
CA SER A 167 22.24 -7.39 5.20
C SER A 167 22.82 -6.05 4.80
N SER A 168 24.15 -5.98 4.66
CA SER A 168 24.83 -4.82 4.10
C SER A 168 24.68 -4.73 2.57
N SER A 169 24.32 -5.85 1.93
CA SER A 169 24.22 -5.97 0.47
C SER A 169 23.24 -7.07 0.11
N ALA A 170 22.15 -6.72 -0.56
CA ALA A 170 21.13 -7.66 -1.00
C ALA A 170 20.60 -7.29 -2.38
N ARG A 171 19.96 -8.26 -3.02
CA ARG A 171 19.15 -8.01 -4.21
C ARG A 171 17.86 -7.30 -3.81
N CYS A 172 17.43 -6.34 -4.63
CA CYS A 172 16.11 -5.74 -4.56
C CYS A 172 15.42 -5.93 -5.91
N ASP A 173 14.24 -6.53 -5.89
CA ASP A 173 13.35 -6.58 -7.04
C ASP A 173 12.02 -5.87 -6.68
N PHE A 174 11.08 -5.93 -7.62
CA PHE A 174 9.76 -5.34 -7.51
C PHE A 174 8.69 -6.40 -7.16
N TYR A 175 7.85 -6.10 -6.17
CA TYR A 175 6.76 -6.92 -5.63
C TYR A 175 5.39 -6.37 -6.06
N GLY A 176 4.46 -7.25 -6.44
CA GLY A 176 3.20 -6.83 -7.05
C GLY A 176 3.27 -6.78 -8.58
N HIS A 177 4.08 -7.65 -9.21
CA HIS A 177 4.33 -7.68 -10.66
C HIS A 177 3.07 -8.00 -11.49
N PRO A 178 2.91 -7.45 -12.72
CA PRO A 178 1.83 -7.83 -13.63
C PRO A 178 1.81 -9.34 -13.98
N CYS A 179 2.99 -9.96 -13.96
CA CYS A 179 3.16 -11.42 -14.11
C CYS A 179 3.03 -12.21 -12.79
N GLN A 180 2.71 -11.60 -11.65
CA GLN A 180 2.33 -12.37 -10.47
C GLN A 180 0.95 -12.97 -10.77
N GLY A 181 0.94 -14.22 -11.23
CA GLY A 181 -0.28 -14.96 -11.51
C GLY A 181 -0.39 -15.64 -12.87
N THR A 182 0.69 -15.91 -13.60
CA THR A 182 0.62 -16.76 -14.80
C THR A 182 0.54 -18.27 -14.52
N ALA A 183 0.69 -18.71 -13.26
CA ALA A 183 0.32 -20.04 -12.77
C ALA A 183 0.18 -19.99 -11.24
N ALA A 184 -0.51 -20.99 -10.67
CA ALA A 184 -0.70 -21.13 -9.22
C ALA A 184 0.60 -20.88 -8.46
N GLY A 185 0.51 -20.01 -7.46
CA GLY A 185 1.61 -19.22 -6.92
C GLY A 185 2.81 -20.01 -6.45
N THR A 186 3.99 -19.40 -6.57
CA THR A 186 5.12 -19.71 -5.70
C THR A 186 6.18 -18.62 -5.63
N THR A 187 6.22 -17.58 -6.50
CA THR A 187 6.92 -16.27 -6.35
C THR A 187 7.27 -15.62 -7.71
N SER A 188 7.77 -14.37 -7.69
CA SER A 188 8.11 -13.49 -8.82
C SER A 188 8.88 -14.18 -9.97
N PRO A 189 8.25 -14.45 -11.13
CA PRO A 189 8.97 -14.91 -12.30
C PRO A 189 9.85 -13.79 -12.87
N SER A 190 10.93 -14.16 -13.56
CA SER A 190 11.72 -13.22 -14.35
C SER A 190 10.87 -12.72 -15.53
N CYS A 191 10.31 -11.52 -15.42
CA CYS A 191 9.65 -10.93 -16.58
C CYS A 191 10.66 -10.25 -17.48
N SER A 192 11.00 -10.93 -18.57
CA SER A 192 11.66 -10.35 -19.73
C SER A 192 10.70 -9.34 -20.36
N GLY A 193 11.05 -8.05 -20.31
CA GLY A 193 10.27 -6.99 -21.00
C GLY A 193 9.65 -5.92 -20.10
N TYR A 194 10.40 -5.39 -19.12
CA TYR A 194 10.01 -4.18 -18.36
C TYR A 194 9.72 -2.95 -19.24
N SER A 195 10.05 -2.99 -20.53
CA SER A 195 9.78 -1.91 -21.48
C SER A 195 8.30 -1.70 -21.74
N ASP A 196 7.42 -2.66 -21.43
CA ASP A 196 5.99 -2.53 -21.68
C ASP A 196 5.10 -3.09 -20.55
N LEU A 197 5.18 -2.45 -19.37
CA LEU A 197 4.29 -2.71 -18.22
C LEU A 197 2.79 -2.49 -18.53
N SER A 198 2.42 -2.00 -19.72
CA SER A 198 1.03 -1.75 -20.09
C SER A 198 0.24 -3.02 -20.40
N ALA A 199 0.91 -4.11 -20.79
CA ALA A 199 0.26 -5.31 -21.34
C ALA A 199 -0.25 -6.34 -20.32
N TYR A 200 0.17 -6.29 -19.04
CA TYR A 200 0.04 -7.45 -18.14
C TYR A 200 -0.58 -7.19 -16.76
N GLN A 201 -1.28 -6.08 -16.51
CA GLN A 201 -1.52 -5.55 -15.14
C GLN A 201 -2.51 -6.29 -14.23
N ASN A 202 -2.70 -7.61 -14.38
CA ASN A 202 -3.62 -8.38 -13.54
C ASN A 202 -2.87 -9.17 -12.46
N ILE A 203 -3.42 -9.24 -11.24
CA ILE A 203 -2.92 -10.13 -10.18
C ILE A 203 -3.92 -11.25 -9.90
N SER A 204 -3.43 -12.48 -9.77
CA SER A 204 -4.27 -13.66 -9.51
C SER A 204 -4.63 -13.85 -8.04
N ASN A 205 -3.78 -13.37 -7.13
CA ASN A 205 -4.02 -13.38 -5.70
C ASN A 205 -3.68 -12.02 -5.11
N VAL A 206 -4.64 -11.44 -4.41
CA VAL A 206 -4.52 -10.16 -3.71
C VAL A 206 -4.04 -10.33 -2.28
N THR A 207 -3.86 -11.55 -1.78
CA THR A 207 -3.56 -11.79 -0.37
C THR A 207 -2.08 -12.07 -0.18
N ALA A 208 -1.40 -11.29 0.67
CA ALA A 208 -0.04 -11.53 1.11
C ALA A 208 0.04 -12.70 2.10
N GLY A 209 1.23 -13.24 2.35
CA GLY A 209 1.43 -14.36 3.26
C GLY A 209 0.92 -14.15 4.69
N ASN A 210 0.77 -12.91 5.16
CA ASN A 210 0.18 -12.58 6.48
C ASN A 210 -1.37 -12.49 6.47
N GLY A 211 -2.00 -12.77 5.33
CA GLY A 211 -3.46 -12.74 5.15
C GLY A 211 -4.04 -11.36 4.88
N GLU A 212 -3.22 -10.34 4.66
CA GLU A 212 -3.68 -9.01 4.27
C GLU A 212 -3.82 -8.89 2.76
N VAL A 213 -4.66 -7.93 2.35
CA VAL A 213 -4.76 -7.53 0.96
C VAL A 213 -3.51 -6.71 0.56
N LEU A 214 -2.97 -7.02 -0.61
CA LEU A 214 -1.80 -6.45 -1.24
C LEU A 214 -2.21 -5.58 -2.42
N HIS A 215 -1.61 -4.40 -2.50
CA HIS A 215 -1.60 -3.56 -3.70
C HIS A 215 -0.18 -3.07 -3.95
N PRO A 216 0.23 -2.84 -5.21
CA PRO A 216 1.53 -2.22 -5.49
C PRO A 216 1.71 -0.79 -4.98
N VAL A 217 0.63 -0.17 -4.48
CA VAL A 217 0.66 1.15 -3.83
C VAL A 217 0.94 1.01 -2.33
N ASP A 218 0.75 -0.17 -1.74
CA ASP A 218 0.99 -0.43 -0.34
C ASP A 218 2.46 -0.21 0.05
N LEU A 219 2.73 0.05 1.33
CA LEU A 219 4.06 0.25 1.89
C LEU A 219 4.58 -1.06 2.51
N THR A 220 4.70 -2.09 1.68
CA THR A 220 5.05 -3.44 2.12
C THR A 220 6.12 -4.07 1.23
N CYS A 221 6.59 -5.23 1.65
CA CYS A 221 7.57 -6.00 0.90
C CYS A 221 7.45 -7.50 1.18
N ALA A 222 8.04 -8.29 0.28
CA ALA A 222 8.35 -9.68 0.50
C ALA A 222 9.85 -9.85 0.78
N MET A 223 10.23 -10.71 1.74
CA MET A 223 11.63 -11.04 2.00
C MET A 223 11.93 -12.48 1.60
N THR A 224 13.15 -12.72 1.11
CA THR A 224 13.57 -14.03 0.61
C THR A 224 13.36 -15.16 1.63
N SER A 225 13.05 -16.36 1.14
CA SER A 225 13.05 -17.57 1.95
C SER A 225 14.46 -18.03 2.37
N THR A 226 15.52 -17.54 1.71
CA THR A 226 16.91 -17.81 2.12
C THR A 226 17.12 -17.36 3.57
N ASN A 227 17.76 -18.20 4.38
CA ASN A 227 17.99 -17.95 5.81
C ASN A 227 16.71 -17.65 6.61
N ASN A 228 15.55 -18.10 6.13
CA ASN A 228 14.25 -17.88 6.76
C ASN A 228 13.88 -16.40 6.95
N TRP A 229 14.39 -15.47 6.15
CA TRP A 229 14.10 -14.04 6.34
C TRP A 229 12.60 -13.73 6.22
N GLY A 230 11.93 -14.31 5.22
CA GLY A 230 10.49 -14.13 5.00
C GLY A 230 9.58 -14.54 6.17
N SER A 231 9.99 -15.51 7.00
CA SER A 231 9.26 -15.89 8.22
C SER A 231 9.77 -15.14 9.45
N THR A 232 11.09 -14.98 9.60
CA THR A 232 11.74 -14.33 10.76
C THR A 232 11.37 -12.85 10.91
N TYR A 233 11.21 -12.16 9.78
CA TYR A 233 10.94 -10.72 9.75
C TYR A 233 9.49 -10.40 9.37
N ARG A 234 8.62 -11.41 9.20
CA ARG A 234 7.20 -11.19 8.91
C ARG A 234 6.56 -10.31 9.97
N ASN A 235 5.74 -9.37 9.53
CA ASN A 235 5.08 -8.35 10.35
C ASN A 235 6.06 -7.46 11.14
N LYS A 236 7.29 -7.27 10.66
CA LYS A 236 8.26 -6.29 11.18
C LYS A 236 8.49 -5.17 10.19
N TYR A 237 8.86 -4.00 10.70
CA TYR A 237 9.42 -2.92 9.88
C TYR A 237 10.89 -3.16 9.58
N ILE A 238 11.26 -2.95 8.32
CA ILE A 238 12.65 -2.91 7.87
C ILE A 238 12.91 -1.61 7.13
N ARG A 239 14.12 -1.08 7.23
CA ARG A 239 14.61 -0.02 6.36
C ARG A 239 15.38 -0.64 5.20
N VAL A 240 15.01 -0.26 3.99
CA VAL A 240 15.70 -0.63 2.76
C VAL A 240 16.35 0.62 2.19
N THR A 241 17.67 0.59 2.01
CA THR A 241 18.45 1.70 1.48
C THR A 241 19.04 1.31 0.14
N ASN A 242 18.75 2.09 -0.90
CA ASN A 242 19.38 1.93 -2.21
C ASN A 242 20.83 2.41 -2.14
N LEU A 243 21.77 1.50 -2.43
CA LEU A 243 23.20 1.77 -2.30
C LEU A 243 23.74 2.73 -3.36
N SER A 244 23.05 2.91 -4.48
CA SER A 244 23.52 3.80 -5.56
C SER A 244 23.22 5.28 -5.32
N ASN A 245 22.19 5.60 -4.52
CA ASN A 245 21.74 6.97 -4.30
C ASN A 245 21.48 7.32 -2.83
N ASN A 246 21.69 6.38 -1.90
CA ASN A 246 21.46 6.51 -0.46
C ASN A 246 20.01 6.85 -0.05
N GLN A 247 19.04 6.76 -0.97
CA GLN A 247 17.63 6.90 -0.62
C GLN A 247 17.18 5.67 0.13
N SER A 248 16.35 5.87 1.16
CA SER A 248 15.85 4.78 1.99
C SER A 248 14.37 4.89 2.26
N ILE A 249 13.76 3.75 2.55
CA ILE A 249 12.35 3.64 2.88
C ILE A 249 12.16 2.59 3.97
N VAL A 250 11.21 2.85 4.87
CA VAL A 250 10.76 1.87 5.87
C VAL A 250 9.49 1.22 5.36
N VAL A 251 9.52 -0.10 5.25
CA VAL A 251 8.41 -0.92 4.75
C VAL A 251 8.13 -2.06 5.72
N ARG A 252 6.95 -2.65 5.61
CA ARG A 252 6.53 -3.79 6.44
C ARG A 252 6.63 -5.08 5.66
N VAL A 253 7.24 -6.10 6.26
CA VAL A 253 7.36 -7.43 5.64
C VAL A 253 6.04 -8.16 5.78
N THR A 254 5.32 -8.38 4.69
CA THR A 254 4.00 -9.05 4.70
C THR A 254 4.04 -10.43 4.04
N ASP A 255 5.09 -10.71 3.27
CA ASP A 255 5.17 -11.92 2.46
C ASP A 255 6.59 -12.48 2.32
N THR A 256 6.70 -13.60 1.60
CA THR A 256 7.95 -14.32 1.35
C THR A 256 8.27 -14.35 -0.14
N ALA A 257 9.43 -13.80 -0.49
CA ALA A 257 10.02 -13.85 -1.81
C ALA A 257 10.77 -15.19 -2.01
N PRO A 258 11.07 -15.60 -3.26
CA PRO A 258 11.82 -16.83 -3.49
C PRO A 258 13.21 -16.76 -2.88
N ALA A 259 13.88 -17.91 -2.83
CA ALA A 259 15.27 -17.99 -2.43
C ALA A 259 16.15 -17.04 -3.26
N ASN A 260 17.12 -16.43 -2.60
CA ASN A 260 18.17 -15.57 -3.17
C ASN A 260 17.66 -14.25 -3.80
N ARG A 261 16.48 -13.77 -3.39
CA ARG A 261 15.94 -12.47 -3.85
C ARG A 261 16.23 -11.29 -2.94
N GLY A 262 16.72 -11.51 -1.72
CA GLY A 262 16.90 -10.45 -0.73
C GLY A 262 15.54 -9.87 -0.29
N VAL A 263 15.10 -8.80 -0.95
CA VAL A 263 13.82 -8.12 -0.71
C VAL A 263 13.12 -7.78 -2.03
N GLU A 264 11.80 -7.87 -2.06
CA GLU A 264 10.97 -7.37 -3.16
C GLU A 264 10.04 -6.28 -2.62
N LEU A 265 10.21 -5.04 -3.09
CA LEU A 265 9.44 -3.88 -2.64
C LEU A 265 8.19 -3.68 -3.50
N THR A 266 7.06 -3.30 -2.91
CA THR A 266 5.90 -2.83 -3.69
C THR A 266 6.28 -1.67 -4.61
N TYR A 267 5.52 -1.46 -5.69
CA TYR A 267 5.86 -0.50 -6.75
C TYR A 267 6.18 0.89 -6.23
N ARG A 268 5.31 1.45 -5.38
CA ARG A 268 5.51 2.80 -4.82
C ARG A 268 6.76 2.88 -3.96
N ALA A 269 7.03 1.85 -3.15
CA ALA A 269 8.23 1.80 -2.33
C ALA A 269 9.50 1.70 -3.18
N TRP A 270 9.49 0.82 -4.18
CA TRP A 270 10.60 0.62 -5.12
C TRP A 270 10.92 1.88 -5.92
N VAL A 271 9.90 2.53 -6.49
CA VAL A 271 10.05 3.83 -7.18
C VAL A 271 10.55 4.90 -6.23
N GLY A 272 10.03 4.92 -5.00
CA GLY A 272 10.34 5.93 -3.99
C GLY A 272 11.81 6.02 -3.57
N ILE A 273 12.57 4.94 -3.73
CA ILE A 273 14.02 4.90 -3.46
C ILE A 273 14.88 4.83 -4.73
N GLY A 274 14.30 5.13 -5.90
CA GLY A 274 15.05 5.22 -7.15
C GLY A 274 15.26 3.89 -7.87
N LYS A 275 14.32 2.94 -7.73
CA LYS A 275 14.24 1.72 -8.54
C LYS A 275 15.50 0.85 -8.52
N PRO A 276 16.06 0.50 -7.34
CA PRO A 276 17.23 -0.38 -7.27
C PRO A 276 16.93 -1.70 -8.00
N SER A 277 17.91 -2.22 -8.73
CA SER A 277 17.77 -3.46 -9.47
C SER A 277 19.04 -4.30 -9.42
N GLY A 278 18.86 -5.63 -9.49
CA GLY A 278 19.97 -6.58 -9.51
C GLY A 278 20.55 -6.89 -8.13
N ALA A 279 21.59 -7.74 -8.13
CA ALA A 279 22.29 -8.15 -6.92
C ALA A 279 23.06 -6.97 -6.31
N ASN A 280 23.24 -7.01 -4.98
CA ASN A 280 24.02 -6.01 -4.23
C ASN A 280 23.55 -4.56 -4.42
N SER A 281 22.24 -4.36 -4.56
CA SER A 281 21.64 -3.05 -4.86
C SER A 281 21.10 -2.33 -3.62
N VAL A 282 20.86 -3.05 -2.52
CA VAL A 282 20.31 -2.46 -1.29
C VAL A 282 20.98 -2.96 -0.02
N LYS A 283 20.98 -2.11 1.01
CA LYS A 283 21.18 -2.48 2.42
C LYS A 283 19.82 -2.67 3.09
N ILE A 284 19.71 -3.69 3.95
CA ILE A 284 18.49 -4.01 4.70
C ILE A 284 18.78 -3.96 6.20
N GLU A 285 18.01 -3.16 6.93
CA GLU A 285 18.16 -2.93 8.37
C GLU A 285 16.84 -3.22 9.09
N LEU A 286 16.91 -3.90 10.23
CA LEU A 286 15.76 -4.11 11.11
C LEU A 286 15.54 -2.86 11.96
N MET A 287 14.31 -2.36 12.00
CA MET A 287 13.92 -1.28 12.92
C MET A 287 13.75 -1.83 14.35
N SER A 288 13.95 -1.02 15.39
CA SER A 288 13.79 -1.44 16.80
C SER A 288 12.35 -1.41 17.29
#